data_AF-A0A2N5G450-F1
#
_entry.id   AF-A0A2N5G450-F1
#
_cell.length_a   1.000
_cell.length_b   1.000
_cell.length_c   1.000
_cell.angle_alpha   90.00
_cell.angle_beta   90.00
_cell.angle_gamma   90.00
#
_symmetry.space_group_name_H-M   'P 1'
#
loop_
_entity.id
_entity.type
_entity.pdbx_description
1 polymer ?
#
loop_
_entity_poly.entity_id
_entity_poly.type
_entity_poly.pdbx_seq_one_letter_code
_entity_poly.pdbx_strand_id
1 'polypeptide(L)'
;MTSKADWPVINSPVDQESDTRLFFNQHEWETIEEATARIIPTDHDPGAREAGVVRFIDRYLSSVDYIYASADGGGFLKIEGKEVDAWRERMVEMQETYREGIRKLDESSHEKFGSAFKDLSGEKQDEILVNLSGRPKPEHMKFDTSGEHSTFLQGTFDEGLDFFSALVLHTRQGYYSDPVYGGNKDYIGWKVIGFPGPKSLADTNTLKYSVKDHYIQEYDWADLIPHLKEKRGK
;
A
#
# COMPACT_ATOMS: atom_id res chain seq x y z
N MET A 1 -14.03 -25.19 -3.28
CA MET A 1 -13.94 -23.76 -3.60
C MET A 1 -13.94 -23.64 -5.10
N THR A 2 -14.87 -22.85 -5.67
CA THR A 2 -14.80 -22.40 -7.06
C THR A 2 -13.49 -21.63 -7.25
N SER A 3 -12.87 -21.72 -8.44
CA SER A 3 -11.65 -20.95 -8.73
C SER A 3 -11.94 -19.46 -8.58
N LYS A 4 -11.00 -18.66 -8.08
CA LYS A 4 -11.13 -17.19 -8.07
C LYS A 4 -11.30 -16.61 -9.48
N ALA A 5 -10.86 -17.35 -10.51
CA ALA A 5 -11.09 -17.00 -11.91
C ALA A 5 -12.58 -17.01 -12.30
N ASP A 6 -13.43 -17.71 -11.55
CA ASP A 6 -14.88 -17.83 -11.81
C ASP A 6 -15.70 -16.81 -11.00
N TRP A 7 -15.06 -15.98 -10.17
CA TRP A 7 -15.77 -15.04 -9.31
C TRP A 7 -16.32 -13.86 -10.12
N PRO A 8 -17.56 -13.39 -9.83
CA PRO A 8 -18.12 -12.22 -10.51
C PRO A 8 -17.26 -10.96 -10.30
N VAL A 9 -17.11 -10.15 -11.35
CA VAL A 9 -16.45 -8.85 -11.27
C VAL A 9 -17.49 -7.77 -10.92
N ILE A 10 -17.17 -6.94 -9.92
CA ILE A 10 -17.92 -5.79 -9.43
C ILE A 10 -17.09 -4.52 -9.57
N ASN A 11 -17.73 -3.35 -9.40
CA ASN A 11 -17.07 -2.04 -9.47
C ASN A 11 -16.29 -1.80 -10.79
N SER A 12 -16.85 -2.26 -11.90
CA SER A 12 -16.27 -2.11 -13.24
C SER A 12 -17.04 -1.10 -14.10
N PRO A 13 -16.37 -0.12 -14.75
CA PRO A 13 -14.94 0.16 -14.67
C PRO A 13 -14.56 0.80 -13.32
N VAL A 14 -13.33 0.57 -12.85
CA VAL A 14 -12.80 1.27 -11.67
C VAL A 14 -12.57 2.74 -12.01
N ASP A 15 -13.28 3.63 -11.34
CA ASP A 15 -13.06 5.07 -11.46
C ASP A 15 -11.86 5.51 -10.60
N GLN A 16 -10.68 5.64 -11.21
CA GLN A 16 -9.46 6.03 -10.49
C GLN A 16 -9.45 7.47 -9.99
N GLU A 17 -10.32 8.30 -10.54
CA GLU A 17 -10.38 9.73 -10.25
C GLU A 17 -11.55 10.08 -9.32
N SER A 18 -12.31 9.09 -8.85
CA SER A 18 -13.49 9.31 -8.02
C SER A 18 -13.11 9.89 -6.65
N ASP A 19 -13.50 11.14 -6.39
CA ASP A 19 -13.42 11.79 -5.06
C ASP A 19 -14.54 11.40 -4.10
N THR A 20 -15.24 10.31 -4.41
CA THR A 20 -16.22 9.71 -3.51
C THR A 20 -15.50 9.10 -2.33
N ARG A 21 -15.87 9.54 -1.13
CA ARG A 21 -15.45 8.94 0.13
C ARG A 21 -16.37 7.80 0.51
N LEU A 22 -15.79 6.63 0.72
CA LEU A 22 -16.51 5.39 0.96
C LEU A 22 -16.53 5.04 2.44
N PHE A 23 -15.44 5.29 3.17
CA PHE A 23 -15.32 4.99 4.60
C PHE A 23 -15.22 6.25 5.45
N PHE A 24 -14.27 7.12 5.12
CA PHE A 24 -13.97 8.31 5.91
C PHE A 24 -14.96 9.44 5.67
N ASN A 25 -15.25 10.21 6.72
CA ASN A 25 -15.84 11.54 6.53
C ASN A 25 -14.78 12.57 6.06
N GLN A 26 -15.18 13.83 5.81
CA GLN A 26 -14.25 14.89 5.38
C GLN A 26 -13.07 15.08 6.33
N HIS A 27 -13.34 15.17 7.62
CA HIS A 27 -12.32 15.44 8.62
C HIS A 27 -11.35 14.26 8.75
N GLU A 28 -11.88 13.04 8.82
CA GLU A 28 -11.08 11.82 8.87
C GLU A 28 -10.18 11.67 7.63
N TRP A 29 -10.72 11.96 6.45
CA TRP A 29 -9.96 11.93 5.20
C TRP A 29 -8.80 12.91 5.22
N GLU A 30 -9.07 14.18 5.56
CA GLU A 30 -8.04 15.22 5.66
C GLU A 30 -6.97 14.84 6.70
N THR A 31 -7.36 14.35 7.87
CA THR A 31 -6.41 13.91 8.90
C THR A 31 -5.51 12.77 8.43
N ILE A 32 -6.06 11.77 7.73
CA ILE A 32 -5.27 10.66 7.17
C ILE A 32 -4.39 11.13 6.02
N GLU A 33 -4.87 12.02 5.15
CA GLU A 33 -4.07 12.58 4.07
C GLU A 33 -2.85 13.35 4.62
N GLU A 34 -3.07 14.19 5.63
CA GLU A 34 -2.00 14.90 6.35
C GLU A 34 -1.01 13.94 7.00
N ALA A 35 -1.51 12.91 7.71
CA ALA A 35 -0.65 11.96 8.41
C ALA A 35 0.19 11.10 7.45
N THR A 36 -0.40 10.64 6.33
CA THR A 36 0.33 9.88 5.30
C THR A 36 1.36 10.77 4.58
N ALA A 37 1.08 12.06 4.40
CA ALA A 37 2.04 13.04 3.88
C ALA A 37 3.21 13.33 4.83
N ARG A 38 3.17 12.88 6.09
CA ARG A 38 4.33 12.88 6.99
C ARG A 38 5.15 11.60 6.92
N ILE A 39 4.56 10.49 6.44
CA ILE A 39 5.21 9.18 6.29
C ILE A 39 5.98 9.10 4.97
N ILE A 40 5.35 9.52 3.86
CA ILE A 40 6.02 9.71 2.55
C ILE A 40 5.77 11.16 2.12
N PRO A 41 6.61 12.11 2.55
CA PRO A 41 6.44 13.53 2.25
C PRO A 41 6.81 13.84 0.80
N THR A 42 6.16 14.86 0.26
CA THR A 42 6.61 15.52 -0.98
C THR A 42 7.92 16.25 -0.71
N ASP A 43 8.93 16.01 -1.53
CA ASP A 43 10.22 16.71 -1.49
C ASP A 43 10.64 17.15 -2.90
N HIS A 44 11.77 16.66 -3.43
CA HIS A 44 12.07 16.73 -4.84
C HIS A 44 11.19 15.81 -5.69
N ASP A 45 10.64 14.75 -5.09
CA ASP A 45 9.71 13.80 -5.70
C ASP A 45 8.29 13.94 -5.12
N PRO A 46 7.24 13.53 -5.86
CA PRO A 46 5.87 13.55 -5.36
C PRO A 46 5.66 12.58 -4.19
N GLY A 47 4.91 12.99 -3.17
CA GLY A 47 4.67 12.22 -1.96
C GLY A 47 3.31 11.51 -1.92
N ALA A 48 2.91 11.11 -0.72
CA ALA A 48 1.68 10.34 -0.48
C ALA A 48 0.41 11.05 -0.99
N ARG A 49 0.38 12.39 -0.98
CA ARG A 49 -0.77 13.16 -1.47
C ARG A 49 -0.94 13.04 -2.96
N GLU A 50 0.13 13.31 -3.71
CA GLU A 50 0.11 13.28 -5.16
C GLU A 50 -0.17 11.86 -5.66
N ALA A 51 0.31 10.85 -4.94
CA ALA A 51 0.01 9.44 -5.21
C ALA A 51 -1.42 9.02 -4.83
N GLY A 52 -2.21 9.85 -4.15
CA GLY A 52 -3.59 9.53 -3.76
C GLY A 52 -3.70 8.44 -2.69
N VAL A 53 -2.69 8.31 -1.81
CA VAL A 53 -2.63 7.23 -0.79
C VAL A 53 -3.88 7.16 0.08
N VAL A 54 -4.45 8.31 0.48
CA VAL A 54 -5.67 8.34 1.29
C VAL A 54 -6.85 7.63 0.61
N ARG A 55 -6.95 7.70 -0.73
CA ARG A 55 -7.99 7.02 -1.51
C ARG A 55 -7.82 5.50 -1.49
N PHE A 56 -6.58 5.02 -1.54
CA PHE A 56 -6.29 3.60 -1.32
C PHE A 56 -6.78 3.13 0.06
N ILE A 57 -6.43 3.89 1.10
CA ILE A 57 -6.80 3.54 2.48
C ILE A 57 -8.33 3.58 2.65
N ASP A 58 -9.01 4.60 2.11
CA ASP A 58 -10.46 4.71 2.16
C ASP A 58 -11.17 3.53 1.47
N ARG A 59 -10.71 3.14 0.28
CA ARG A 59 -11.21 1.95 -0.44
C ARG A 59 -10.98 0.67 0.36
N TYR A 60 -9.76 0.48 0.86
CA TYR A 60 -9.38 -0.68 1.66
C TYR A 60 -10.28 -0.84 2.88
N LEU A 61 -10.58 0.26 3.58
CA LEU A 61 -11.42 0.25 4.77
C LEU A 61 -12.92 0.24 4.48
N SER A 62 -13.36 0.55 3.25
CA SER A 62 -14.78 0.73 2.95
C SER A 62 -15.62 -0.54 2.95
N SER A 63 -15.06 -1.63 2.43
CA SER A 63 -15.80 -2.85 2.14
C SER A 63 -14.86 -3.97 1.70
N VAL A 64 -15.41 -5.18 1.69
CA VAL A 64 -14.84 -6.38 1.04
C VAL A 64 -14.76 -6.26 -0.49
N ASP A 65 -15.33 -5.21 -1.08
CA ASP A 65 -15.45 -5.04 -2.53
C ASP A 65 -14.18 -4.53 -3.22
N TYR A 66 -13.13 -4.16 -2.46
CA TYR A 66 -11.86 -3.65 -3.00
C TYR A 66 -10.64 -4.54 -2.67
N ILE A 67 -10.87 -5.80 -2.28
CA ILE A 67 -9.80 -6.71 -1.82
C ILE A 67 -9.00 -7.32 -2.98
N TYR A 68 -9.69 -7.86 -3.99
CA TYR A 68 -9.05 -8.57 -5.10
C TYR A 68 -9.39 -7.88 -6.42
N ALA A 69 -8.44 -7.19 -7.04
CA ALA A 69 -8.64 -6.70 -8.40
C ALA A 69 -8.81 -7.88 -9.38
N SER A 70 -9.67 -7.71 -10.38
CA SER A 70 -9.79 -8.69 -11.48
C SER A 70 -8.49 -8.77 -12.27
N ALA A 71 -8.21 -9.91 -12.90
CA ALA A 71 -6.95 -10.14 -13.61
C ALA A 71 -6.68 -9.13 -14.74
N ASP A 72 -7.74 -8.55 -15.31
CA ASP A 72 -7.65 -7.51 -16.33
C ASP A 72 -7.58 -6.08 -15.76
N GLY A 73 -7.70 -5.92 -14.44
CA GLY A 73 -7.75 -4.61 -13.76
C GLY A 73 -9.03 -3.82 -14.01
N GLY A 74 -10.05 -4.43 -14.63
CA GLY A 74 -11.30 -3.76 -14.98
C GLY A 74 -12.24 -3.52 -13.79
N GLY A 75 -12.07 -4.25 -12.69
CA GLY A 75 -12.91 -4.19 -11.50
C GLY A 75 -12.33 -5.01 -10.36
N PHE A 76 -13.19 -5.47 -9.46
CA PHE A 76 -12.83 -6.28 -8.32
C PHE A 76 -13.64 -7.57 -8.26
N LEU A 77 -13.07 -8.64 -7.71
CA LEU A 77 -13.72 -9.92 -7.55
C LEU A 77 -14.64 -9.88 -6.33
N LYS A 78 -15.90 -10.22 -6.52
CA LYS A 78 -16.88 -10.31 -5.43
C LYS A 78 -16.59 -11.51 -4.55
N ILE A 79 -16.35 -11.26 -3.26
CA ILE A 79 -16.21 -12.30 -2.24
C ILE A 79 -17.60 -12.75 -1.78
N GLU A 80 -17.82 -14.07 -1.66
CA GLU A 80 -19.09 -14.65 -1.20
C GLU A 80 -18.90 -15.77 -0.17
N GLY A 81 -19.99 -16.16 0.49
CA GLY A 81 -20.00 -17.25 1.46
C GLY A 81 -19.20 -16.94 2.73
N LYS A 82 -18.66 -17.98 3.39
CA LYS A 82 -17.96 -17.80 4.68
C LYS A 82 -16.72 -16.91 4.59
N GLU A 83 -16.12 -16.78 3.41
CA GLU A 83 -14.97 -15.91 3.20
C GLU A 83 -15.35 -14.44 3.34
N VAL A 84 -16.53 -14.02 2.85
CA VAL A 84 -16.95 -12.62 2.99
C VAL A 84 -17.23 -12.26 4.44
N ASP A 85 -17.74 -13.21 5.24
CA ASP A 85 -17.99 -13.00 6.66
C ASP A 85 -16.68 -12.80 7.44
N ALA A 86 -15.67 -13.66 7.19
CA ALA A 86 -14.34 -13.51 7.81
C ALA A 86 -13.66 -12.19 7.43
N TRP A 87 -13.79 -11.76 6.15
CA TRP A 87 -13.28 -10.47 5.72
C TRP A 87 -13.98 -9.30 6.40
N ARG A 88 -15.30 -9.38 6.60
CA ARG A 88 -16.05 -8.32 7.30
C ARG A 88 -15.60 -8.18 8.74
N GLU A 89 -15.40 -9.29 9.46
CA GLU A 89 -14.90 -9.25 10.84
C GLU A 89 -13.53 -8.55 10.93
N ARG A 90 -12.59 -8.95 10.07
CA ARG A 90 -11.27 -8.30 9.97
C ARG A 90 -11.37 -6.81 9.62
N MET A 91 -12.27 -6.43 8.70
CA MET A 91 -12.47 -5.04 8.32
C MET A 91 -13.03 -4.19 9.47
N VAL A 92 -13.97 -4.72 10.26
CA VAL A 92 -14.52 -3.99 11.42
C VAL A 92 -13.41 -3.62 12.42
N GLU A 93 -12.53 -4.57 12.77
CA GLU A 93 -11.41 -4.31 13.68
C GLU A 93 -10.47 -3.20 13.15
N MET A 94 -10.16 -3.23 11.85
CA MET A 94 -9.30 -2.22 11.24
C MET A 94 -10.00 -0.86 11.12
N GLN A 95 -11.30 -0.82 10.79
CA GLN A 95 -12.11 0.40 10.78
C GLN A 95 -12.13 1.07 12.16
N GLU A 96 -12.31 0.29 13.23
CA GLU A 96 -12.27 0.77 14.62
C GLU A 96 -10.87 1.30 14.97
N THR A 97 -9.82 0.56 14.59
CA THR A 97 -8.42 0.97 14.77
C THR A 97 -8.15 2.35 14.14
N TYR A 98 -8.64 2.58 12.92
CA TYR A 98 -8.49 3.86 12.24
C TYR A 98 -9.27 4.99 12.92
N ARG A 99 -10.55 4.78 13.26
CA ARG A 99 -11.36 5.81 13.92
C ARG A 99 -10.81 6.21 15.28
N GLU A 100 -10.36 5.23 16.06
CA GLU A 100 -9.72 5.49 17.36
C GLU A 100 -8.36 6.19 17.19
N GLY A 101 -7.58 5.80 16.19
CA GLY A 101 -6.32 6.46 15.85
C GLY A 101 -6.48 7.93 15.50
N ILE A 102 -7.43 8.25 14.64
CA ILE A 102 -7.76 9.63 14.24
C ILE A 102 -8.20 10.44 15.46
N ARG A 103 -9.07 9.88 16.31
CA ARG A 103 -9.49 10.53 17.56
C ARG A 103 -8.29 10.87 18.45
N LYS A 104 -7.37 9.92 18.65
CA LYS A 104 -6.15 10.14 19.46
C LYS A 104 -5.23 11.19 18.87
N LEU A 105 -5.10 11.25 17.54
CA LEU A 105 -4.35 12.32 16.88
C LEU A 105 -4.95 13.68 17.19
N ASP A 106 -6.27 13.83 17.05
CA ASP A 106 -6.95 15.10 17.31
C ASP A 106 -6.95 15.48 18.79
N GLU A 107 -7.19 14.54 19.71
CA GLU A 107 -7.11 14.77 21.15
C GLU A 107 -5.73 15.27 21.54
N SER A 108 -4.67 14.56 21.13
CA SER A 108 -3.28 14.94 21.42
C SER A 108 -2.92 16.31 20.80
N SER A 109 -3.44 16.59 19.60
CA SER A 109 -3.24 17.86 18.89
C SER A 109 -3.94 19.02 19.60
N HIS A 110 -5.17 18.83 20.05
CA HIS A 110 -5.91 19.82 20.81
C HIS A 110 -5.29 20.08 22.18
N GLU A 111 -4.92 19.04 22.92
CA GLU A 111 -4.30 19.16 24.23
C GLU A 111 -2.98 19.93 24.17
N LYS A 112 -2.17 19.69 23.13
CA LYS A 112 -0.83 20.27 23.03
C LYS A 112 -0.75 21.59 22.28
N PHE A 113 -1.57 21.74 21.24
CA PHE A 113 -1.48 22.87 20.30
C PHE A 113 -2.80 23.62 20.09
N GLY A 114 -3.91 23.15 20.66
CA GLY A 114 -5.21 23.83 20.59
C GLY A 114 -5.90 23.77 19.23
N SER A 115 -5.52 22.85 18.34
CA SER A 115 -6.12 22.69 17.00
C SER A 115 -6.14 21.21 16.61
N ALA A 116 -6.99 20.85 15.65
CA ALA A 116 -7.06 19.49 15.13
C ALA A 116 -5.76 19.12 14.38
N PHE A 117 -5.44 17.83 14.28
CA PHE A 117 -4.17 17.36 13.71
C PHE A 117 -3.94 17.89 12.29
N LYS A 118 -4.99 17.87 11.46
CA LYS A 118 -4.94 18.31 10.07
C LYS A 118 -4.64 19.80 9.88
N ASP A 119 -4.90 20.62 10.90
CA ASP A 119 -4.72 22.07 10.84
C ASP A 119 -3.36 22.50 11.45
N LEU A 120 -2.55 21.54 11.92
CA LEU A 120 -1.22 21.80 12.47
C LEU A 120 -0.17 21.98 11.36
N SER A 121 0.94 22.67 11.69
CA SER A 121 2.13 22.67 10.83
C SER A 121 2.77 21.28 10.79
N GLY A 122 3.49 20.97 9.70
CA GLY A 122 4.15 19.66 9.53
C GLY A 122 5.10 19.28 10.68
N GLU A 123 5.79 20.25 11.28
CA GLU A 123 6.64 20.04 12.46
C GLU A 123 5.84 19.61 13.70
N LYS A 124 4.66 20.22 13.91
CA LYS A 124 3.77 19.86 15.02
C LYS A 124 3.08 18.53 14.76
N GLN A 125 2.69 18.24 13.51
CA GLN A 125 2.18 16.92 13.11
C GLN A 125 3.21 15.82 13.39
N ASP A 126 4.47 16.03 13.02
CA ASP A 126 5.57 15.09 13.32
C ASP A 126 5.69 14.84 14.82
N GLU A 127 5.60 15.89 15.64
CA GLU A 127 5.70 15.75 17.09
C GLU A 127 4.56 14.89 17.66
N ILE A 128 3.33 15.05 17.16
CA ILE A 128 2.21 14.19 17.56
C ILE A 128 2.45 12.74 17.11
N LEU A 129 2.91 12.51 15.88
CA LEU A 129 3.18 11.16 15.36
C LEU A 129 4.33 10.46 16.11
N VAL A 130 5.37 11.19 16.50
CA VAL A 130 6.46 10.68 17.35
C VAL A 130 5.91 10.24 18.71
N ASN A 131 5.06 11.05 19.34
CA ASN A 131 4.46 10.69 20.62
C ASN A 131 3.54 9.47 20.50
N LEU A 132 2.73 9.40 19.44
CA LEU A 132 1.83 8.29 19.18
C LEU A 132 2.58 6.98 18.90
N SER A 133 3.64 7.03 18.10
CA SER A 133 4.44 5.85 17.73
C SER A 133 5.35 5.35 18.85
N GLY A 134 5.65 6.20 19.84
CA GLY A 134 6.63 5.91 20.88
C GLY A 134 8.06 5.76 20.35
N ARG A 135 8.33 6.22 19.13
CA ARG A 135 9.63 6.09 18.45
C ARG A 135 10.09 7.45 17.93
N PRO A 136 11.40 7.75 17.98
CA PRO A 136 11.91 8.99 17.42
C PRO A 136 11.72 9.02 15.90
N LYS A 137 11.61 10.22 15.34
CA LYS A 137 11.59 10.41 13.88
C LYS A 137 12.88 9.81 13.28
N PRO A 138 12.77 9.02 12.19
CA PRO A 138 13.95 8.48 11.52
C PRO A 138 14.88 9.59 11.03
N GLU A 139 16.19 9.37 11.16
CA GLU A 139 17.20 10.22 10.54
C GLU A 139 17.44 9.78 9.08
N HIS A 140 18.03 10.68 8.28
CA HIS A 140 18.46 10.34 6.93
C HIS A 140 19.44 9.16 6.97
N MET A 141 19.12 8.12 6.19
CA MET A 141 19.98 6.95 6.05
C MET A 141 21.33 7.36 5.48
N LYS A 142 22.41 6.97 6.16
CA LYS A 142 23.78 7.13 5.67
C LYS A 142 24.20 5.82 5.02
N PHE A 143 24.72 5.89 3.80
CA PHE A 143 25.27 4.74 3.08
C PHE A 143 26.73 4.49 3.46
N ASP A 144 27.04 4.47 4.75
CA ASP A 144 28.40 4.30 5.29
C ASP A 144 28.65 2.90 5.86
N THR A 145 27.63 2.04 5.84
CA THR A 145 27.69 0.68 6.38
C THR A 145 27.51 -0.35 5.27
N SER A 146 28.38 -1.38 5.30
CA SER A 146 28.25 -2.60 4.50
C SER A 146 28.04 -3.77 5.46
N GLY A 147 26.98 -4.55 5.27
CA GLY A 147 26.68 -5.73 6.08
C GLY A 147 26.02 -6.83 5.25
N GLU A 148 25.99 -8.05 5.79
CA GLU A 148 25.22 -9.14 5.21
C GLU A 148 23.73 -8.81 5.32
N HIS A 149 23.11 -8.52 4.19
CA HIS A 149 21.66 -8.38 4.09
C HIS A 149 21.08 -9.65 3.49
N SER A 150 20.15 -10.28 4.20
CA SER A 150 19.41 -11.43 3.67
C SER A 150 18.19 -10.93 2.90
N THR A 151 18.07 -11.35 1.64
CA THR A 151 16.89 -11.12 0.81
C THR A 151 15.94 -12.31 0.96
N PHE A 152 15.27 -12.42 2.11
CA PHE A 152 14.20 -13.39 2.30
C PHE A 152 12.84 -12.69 2.17
N LEU A 153 11.85 -13.41 1.65
CA LEU A 153 10.48 -12.91 1.57
C LEU A 153 9.96 -12.64 2.98
N GLN A 154 9.75 -11.37 3.31
CA GLN A 154 9.11 -10.95 4.56
C GLN A 154 7.64 -10.65 4.27
N GLY A 155 6.77 -11.59 4.63
CA GLY A 155 5.33 -11.32 4.65
C GLY A 155 5.02 -10.30 5.74
N THR A 156 4.37 -9.20 5.37
CA THR A 156 3.87 -8.20 6.34
C THR A 156 2.36 -8.14 6.20
N PHE A 157 1.66 -8.35 7.31
CA PHE A 157 0.20 -8.29 7.41
C PHE A 157 -0.19 -7.20 8.41
N ASP A 158 -1.39 -6.65 8.26
CA ASP A 158 -1.95 -5.60 9.12
C ASP A 158 -2.73 -6.16 10.34
N GLU A 159 -2.97 -7.47 10.39
CA GLU A 159 -3.65 -8.12 11.51
C GLU A 159 -2.92 -7.86 12.84
N GLY A 160 -3.66 -7.29 13.80
CA GLY A 160 -3.14 -6.97 15.13
C GLY A 160 -2.18 -5.78 15.19
N LEU A 161 -1.98 -5.04 14.10
CA LEU A 161 -1.21 -3.80 14.15
C LEU A 161 -1.96 -2.70 14.90
N ASP A 162 -1.22 -1.91 15.68
CA ASP A 162 -1.72 -0.63 16.15
C ASP A 162 -1.93 0.36 14.99
N PHE A 163 -2.68 1.42 15.26
CA PHE A 163 -3.03 2.40 14.25
C PHE A 163 -1.82 3.01 13.52
N PHE A 164 -0.75 3.39 14.23
CA PHE A 164 0.40 4.02 13.58
C PHE A 164 1.13 3.04 12.67
N SER A 165 1.32 1.79 13.14
CA SER A 165 1.95 0.73 12.37
C SER A 165 1.12 0.36 11.13
N ALA A 166 -0.21 0.26 11.27
CA ALA A 166 -1.13 0.05 10.16
C ALA A 166 -1.08 1.21 9.16
N LEU A 167 -1.10 2.46 9.64
CA LEU A 167 -0.99 3.65 8.80
C LEU A 167 0.30 3.65 7.98
N VAL A 168 1.44 3.31 8.57
CA VAL A 168 2.73 3.21 7.86
C VAL A 168 2.69 2.10 6.80
N LEU A 169 2.17 0.93 7.15
CA LEU A 169 2.04 -0.18 6.21
C LEU A 169 1.13 0.18 5.03
N HIS A 170 -0.06 0.71 5.31
CA HIS A 170 -1.04 1.07 4.29
C HIS A 170 -0.59 2.29 3.47
N THR A 171 0.22 3.19 4.03
CA THR A 171 0.85 4.27 3.25
C THR A 171 1.78 3.69 2.20
N ARG A 172 2.63 2.73 2.58
CA ARG A 172 3.55 2.06 1.64
C ARG A 172 2.78 1.26 0.60
N GLN A 173 1.72 0.55 0.99
CA GLN A 173 0.87 -0.18 0.05
C GLN A 173 0.16 0.78 -0.92
N GLY A 174 -0.46 1.84 -0.41
CA GLY A 174 -1.13 2.84 -1.24
C GLY A 174 -0.16 3.58 -2.16
N TYR A 175 1.11 3.75 -1.79
CA TYR A 175 2.09 4.43 -2.62
C TYR A 175 2.73 3.51 -3.68
N TYR A 176 2.86 2.21 -3.42
CA TYR A 176 3.60 1.28 -4.29
C TYR A 176 2.77 0.16 -4.94
N SER A 177 1.51 -0.04 -4.55
CA SER A 177 0.65 -1.07 -5.17
C SER A 177 0.14 -0.63 -6.54
N ASP A 178 -0.51 -1.54 -7.27
CA ASP A 178 -1.11 -1.20 -8.56
C ASP A 178 -2.17 -0.08 -8.39
N PRO A 179 -2.21 0.92 -9.29
CA PRO A 179 -3.14 2.04 -9.15
C PRO A 179 -4.61 1.62 -9.16
N VAL A 180 -4.95 0.40 -9.61
CA VAL A 180 -6.32 -0.13 -9.56
C VAL A 180 -6.98 0.04 -8.19
N TYR A 181 -6.18 -0.04 -7.12
CA TYR A 181 -6.62 0.08 -5.74
C TYR A 181 -6.84 1.54 -5.27
N GLY A 182 -6.61 2.54 -6.11
CA GLY A 182 -6.90 3.96 -5.86
C GLY A 182 -5.73 4.79 -5.32
N GLY A 183 -4.60 4.16 -5.01
CA GLY A 183 -3.34 4.83 -4.70
C GLY A 183 -2.39 4.80 -5.89
N ASN A 184 -1.11 5.11 -5.66
CA ASN A 184 -0.04 5.11 -6.66
C ASN A 184 -0.48 5.77 -7.98
N LYS A 185 -1.25 6.85 -7.89
CA LYS A 185 -1.83 7.53 -9.06
C LYS A 185 -0.75 7.83 -10.10
N ASP A 186 -1.08 7.63 -11.36
CA ASP A 186 -0.15 7.80 -12.49
C ASP A 186 1.16 7.03 -12.34
N TYR A 187 1.17 5.96 -11.54
CA TYR A 187 2.34 5.15 -11.22
C TYR A 187 3.47 5.96 -10.56
N ILE A 188 3.13 6.99 -9.78
CA ILE A 188 4.09 7.91 -9.13
C ILE A 188 5.14 7.14 -8.33
N GLY A 189 4.72 6.25 -7.42
CA GLY A 189 5.66 5.54 -6.56
C GLY A 189 6.58 4.62 -7.35
N TRP A 190 6.08 4.03 -8.43
CA TRP A 190 6.89 3.21 -9.34
C TRP A 190 7.93 4.05 -10.08
N LYS A 191 7.55 5.21 -10.60
CA LYS A 191 8.46 6.15 -11.27
C LYS A 191 9.57 6.63 -10.34
N VAL A 192 9.23 6.97 -9.09
CA VAL A 192 10.20 7.42 -8.07
C VAL A 192 11.29 6.37 -7.81
N ILE A 193 10.91 5.09 -7.71
CA ILE A 193 11.90 4.02 -7.49
C ILE A 193 12.51 3.47 -8.79
N GLY A 194 12.17 4.04 -9.94
CA GLY A 194 12.63 3.57 -11.25
C GLY A 194 12.07 2.20 -11.67
N PHE A 195 10.95 1.77 -11.08
CA PHE A 195 10.25 0.55 -11.48
C PHE A 195 9.37 0.84 -12.72
N PRO A 196 9.63 0.20 -13.88
CA PRO A 196 8.85 0.48 -15.08
C PRO A 196 7.41 0.00 -14.95
N GLY A 197 7.19 -1.15 -14.30
CA GLY A 197 5.88 -1.74 -14.08
C GLY A 197 5.13 -2.13 -15.36
N PRO A 198 4.03 -2.90 -15.22
CA PRO A 198 3.10 -3.13 -16.31
C PRO A 198 2.30 -1.84 -16.63
N LYS A 199 1.85 -1.67 -17.89
CA LYS A 199 1.00 -0.51 -18.27
C LYS A 199 -0.46 -0.66 -17.82
N SER A 200 -0.85 -1.89 -17.51
CA SER A 200 -2.16 -2.26 -16.97
C SER A 200 -2.01 -3.55 -16.17
N LEU A 201 -2.88 -3.80 -15.20
CA LEU A 201 -2.83 -5.05 -14.43
C LEU A 201 -2.94 -6.30 -15.34
N ALA A 202 -3.66 -6.18 -16.46
CA ALA A 202 -3.76 -7.22 -17.50
C ALA A 202 -2.41 -7.62 -18.12
N ASP A 203 -1.47 -6.68 -18.23
CA ASP A 203 -0.15 -6.95 -18.83
C ASP A 203 0.70 -7.88 -17.96
N THR A 204 0.46 -7.90 -16.65
CA THR A 204 1.08 -8.86 -15.70
C THR A 204 0.66 -10.29 -16.04
N ASN A 205 -0.63 -10.50 -16.34
CA ASN A 205 -1.18 -11.82 -16.62
C ASN A 205 -0.91 -12.29 -18.05
N THR A 206 -0.76 -11.36 -18.99
CA THR A 206 -0.47 -11.68 -20.39
C THR A 206 1.03 -11.76 -20.71
N LEU A 207 1.90 -11.56 -19.71
CA LEU A 207 3.37 -11.59 -19.86
C LEU A 207 3.90 -10.59 -20.90
N LYS A 208 3.15 -9.52 -21.19
CA LYS A 208 3.58 -8.43 -22.08
C LYS A 208 4.58 -7.50 -21.42
N TYR A 209 4.59 -7.51 -20.08
CA TYR A 209 5.58 -6.86 -19.24
C TYR A 209 6.62 -7.87 -18.78
N SER A 210 7.90 -7.47 -18.80
CA SER A 210 9.00 -8.27 -18.26
C SER A 210 10.04 -7.37 -17.61
N VAL A 211 10.59 -7.82 -16.48
CA VAL A 211 11.74 -7.21 -15.80
C VAL A 211 13.06 -7.88 -16.18
N LYS A 212 13.06 -8.76 -17.20
CA LYS A 212 14.24 -9.56 -17.58
C LYS A 212 15.48 -8.70 -17.78
N ASP A 213 15.33 -7.51 -18.37
CA ASP A 213 16.44 -6.60 -18.65
C ASP A 213 17.10 -6.00 -17.39
N HIS A 214 16.45 -6.10 -16.22
CA HIS A 214 17.02 -5.69 -14.93
C HIS A 214 17.78 -6.82 -14.22
N TYR A 215 17.65 -8.07 -14.68
CA TYR A 215 18.41 -9.18 -14.11
C TYR A 215 19.76 -9.29 -14.81
N ILE A 216 20.83 -9.32 -13.99
CA ILE A 216 22.20 -9.09 -14.45
C ILE A 216 22.78 -10.24 -15.31
N GLN A 217 22.17 -11.42 -15.40
CA GLN A 217 22.91 -12.59 -15.93
C GLN A 217 22.11 -13.49 -16.87
N GLU A 218 22.66 -13.70 -18.06
CA GLU A 218 22.43 -14.91 -18.85
C GLU A 218 23.19 -16.07 -18.19
N TYR A 219 22.54 -16.74 -17.24
CA TYR A 219 23.03 -18.03 -16.76
C TYR A 219 22.58 -19.13 -17.70
N ASP A 220 23.49 -20.05 -18.06
CA ASP A 220 23.05 -21.34 -18.56
C ASP A 220 22.38 -22.08 -17.39
N TRP A 221 21.14 -22.55 -17.58
CA TRP A 221 20.46 -23.37 -16.57
C TRP A 221 21.28 -24.60 -16.18
N ALA A 222 22.13 -25.11 -17.07
CA ALA A 222 23.05 -26.21 -16.80
C ALA A 222 24.17 -25.82 -15.81
N ASP A 223 24.51 -24.54 -15.70
CA ASP A 223 25.47 -24.05 -14.70
C ASP A 223 24.84 -23.92 -13.30
N LEU A 224 23.54 -23.62 -13.24
CA LEU A 224 22.79 -23.50 -11.97
C LEU A 224 22.22 -24.85 -11.49
N ILE A 225 21.98 -25.77 -12.43
CA ILE A 225 21.30 -27.04 -12.19
C ILE A 225 22.20 -28.18 -12.68
N PRO A 226 23.05 -28.77 -11.81
CA PRO A 226 24.08 -29.73 -12.21
C PRO A 226 23.57 -30.92 -13.03
N HIS A 227 22.36 -31.42 -12.76
CA HIS A 227 21.79 -32.56 -13.48
C HIS A 227 21.35 -32.24 -14.92
N LEU A 228 21.24 -30.96 -15.31
CA LEU A 228 20.98 -30.57 -16.69
C LEU A 228 22.26 -30.63 -17.56
N LYS A 229 23.46 -30.52 -16.97
CA LYS A 229 24.74 -30.78 -17.69
C LYS A 229 24.84 -32.23 -18.15
N GLU A 230 24.46 -33.17 -17.29
CA GLU A 230 24.57 -34.61 -17.56
C GLU A 230 23.68 -35.06 -18.74
N LYS A 231 22.55 -34.38 -18.97
CA LYS A 231 21.64 -34.67 -20.10
C LYS A 231 22.11 -34.13 -21.45
N ARG A 232 22.98 -33.11 -21.49
CA ARG A 232 23.53 -32.56 -22.75
C ARG A 232 24.71 -33.36 -23.31
N GLY A 233 25.32 -34.24 -22.49
CA GLY A 233 26.43 -35.09 -22.88
C GLY A 233 26.05 -36.46 -23.48
N LYS A 234 24.76 -36.72 -23.70
CA LYS A 234 24.23 -37.90 -24.40
C LYS A 234 23.54 -37.47 -25.69
#